data_AF-A0A7W6R2I5-F1
#
_entry.id   AF-A0A7W6R2I5-F1
#
_cell.length_a   1.000
_cell.length_b   1.000
_cell.length_c   1.000
_cell.angle_alpha   90.00
_cell.angle_beta   90.00
_cell.angle_gamma   90.00
#
_symmetry.space_group_name_H-M   'P 1'
#
loop_
_entity.id
_entity.type
_entity.pdbx_description
1 polymer ?
#
loop_
_entity_poly.entity_id
_entity_poly.type
_entity_poly.pdbx_seq_one_letter_code
_entity_poly.pdbx_strand_id
1 'polypeptide(L)'
;MFATSYGDLRTVYCSDKCSRRNSHRMARKKERARMRGALVENVDPLIVFERDKWKCRICGVKTPRGLRGTYDDRAPELDHIMPLSLGGAHSYMNTQCACRKCNRDKSDTPPKQPSLFAYAA
;
A
#
# COMPACT_ATOMS: atom_id res chain seq x y z
N MET A 1 -14.81 9.27 30.54
CA MET A 1 -16.11 9.39 29.83
C MET A 1 -16.04 10.62 28.96
N PHE A 2 -16.20 10.49 27.63
CA PHE A 2 -16.36 11.65 26.76
C PHE A 2 -17.84 12.04 26.78
N ALA A 3 -18.15 13.27 27.18
CA ALA A 3 -19.51 13.78 27.13
C ALA A 3 -19.86 14.11 25.68
N THR A 4 -20.88 13.46 25.13
CA THR A 4 -21.51 13.91 23.89
C THR A 4 -22.26 15.22 24.17
N SER A 5 -22.49 16.04 23.14
CA SER A 5 -23.33 17.23 23.28
C SER A 5 -24.73 16.85 23.77
N TYR A 6 -25.34 17.68 24.62
CA TYR A 6 -26.68 17.46 25.19
C TYR A 6 -27.69 17.17 24.05
N GLY A 7 -28.29 15.97 24.07
CA GLY A 7 -29.25 15.53 23.06
C GLY A 7 -28.72 14.57 21.97
N ASP A 8 -27.42 14.26 21.94
CA ASP A 8 -26.88 13.27 20.99
C ASP A 8 -26.80 11.87 21.61
N LEU A 9 -27.67 10.97 21.14
CA LEU A 9 -27.77 9.56 21.55
C LEU A 9 -26.60 8.69 21.03
N ARG A 10 -25.70 9.25 20.20
CA ARG A 10 -24.57 8.49 19.60
C ARG A 10 -23.45 8.28 20.63
N THR A 11 -23.54 7.20 21.39
CA THR A 11 -22.61 6.84 22.48
C THR A 11 -21.20 6.38 22.04
N VAL A 12 -20.95 6.21 20.74
CA VAL A 12 -19.70 5.62 20.21
C VAL A 12 -18.65 6.67 19.85
N TYR A 13 -19.08 7.90 19.52
CA TYR A 13 -18.18 8.93 19.00
C TYR A 13 -18.33 10.23 19.76
N CYS A 14 -17.21 10.94 19.94
CA CYS A 14 -17.11 12.18 20.69
C CYS A 14 -17.95 13.35 20.12
N SER A 15 -18.32 13.28 18.83
CA SER A 15 -19.00 14.33 18.07
C SER A 15 -19.35 13.82 16.66
N ASP A 16 -20.20 14.56 15.94
CA ASP A 16 -20.47 14.30 14.51
C ASP A 16 -19.19 14.33 13.66
N LYS A 17 -18.23 15.21 13.98
CA LYS A 17 -16.90 15.25 13.34
C LYS A 17 -16.13 13.94 13.54
N CYS A 18 -16.13 13.39 14.76
CA CYS A 18 -15.54 12.09 15.07
C CYS A 18 -16.21 10.97 14.25
N SER A 19 -17.55 10.98 14.17
CA SER A 19 -18.35 10.01 13.38
C SER A 19 -18.01 10.08 11.89
N ARG A 20 -18.03 11.27 11.29
CA ARG A 20 -17.73 11.49 9.86
C ARG A 20 -16.30 11.04 9.50
N ARG A 21 -15.33 11.30 10.38
CA ARG A 21 -13.94 10.83 10.19
C ARG A 21 -13.87 9.30 10.15
N ASN A 22 -14.62 8.60 11.00
CA ASN A 22 -14.71 7.14 10.96
C ASN A 22 -15.36 6.64 9.67
N SER A 23 -16.46 7.26 9.24
CA SER A 23 -17.14 6.93 7.97
C SER A 23 -16.20 7.06 6.76
N HIS A 24 -15.42 8.14 6.66
CA HIS A 24 -14.40 8.29 5.62
C HIS A 24 -13.32 7.20 5.68
N ARG A 25 -12.86 6.84 6.88
CA ARG A 25 -11.89 5.74 7.07
C ARG A 25 -12.47 4.40 6.59
N MET A 26 -13.74 4.13 6.88
CA MET A 26 -14.44 2.91 6.43
C MET A 26 -14.69 2.90 4.92
N ALA A 27 -15.07 4.01 4.33
CA ALA A 27 -15.18 4.14 2.87
C ALA A 27 -13.85 3.81 2.17
N ARG A 28 -12.74 4.41 2.62
CA ARG A 28 -11.40 4.09 2.10
C ARG A 28 -11.01 2.62 2.31
N LYS A 29 -11.39 2.02 3.43
CA LYS A 29 -11.14 0.58 3.70
C LYS A 29 -11.93 -0.30 2.72
N LYS A 30 -13.20 0.01 2.49
CA LYS A 30 -14.08 -0.71 1.54
C LYS A 30 -13.59 -0.54 0.11
N GLU A 31 -13.20 0.67 -0.28
CA GLU A 31 -12.63 0.95 -1.59
C GLU A 31 -11.33 0.17 -1.82
N ARG A 32 -10.41 0.17 -0.86
CA ARG A 32 -9.19 -0.67 -0.90
C ARG A 32 -9.52 -2.16 -0.99
N ALA A 33 -10.52 -2.65 -0.26
CA ALA A 33 -10.94 -4.05 -0.32
C ALA A 33 -11.55 -4.39 -1.70
N ARG A 34 -12.32 -3.48 -2.30
CA ARG A 34 -12.89 -3.64 -3.64
C ARG A 34 -11.82 -3.62 -4.73
N MET A 35 -10.84 -2.72 -4.61
CA MET A 35 -9.66 -2.69 -5.49
C MET A 35 -8.84 -3.98 -5.36
N ARG A 36 -8.70 -4.54 -4.14
CA ARG A 36 -8.11 -5.86 -3.90
C ARG A 36 -8.98 -7.04 -4.35
N GLY A 37 -10.23 -6.81 -4.74
CA GLY A 37 -11.10 -7.84 -5.30
C GLY A 37 -11.08 -7.89 -6.83
N ALA A 38 -10.51 -6.86 -7.47
CA ALA A 38 -10.35 -6.80 -8.91
C ALA A 38 -8.98 -7.39 -9.28
N LEU A 39 -8.98 -8.59 -9.88
CA LEU A 39 -7.84 -9.17 -10.62
C LEU A 39 -6.53 -9.25 -9.81
N VAL A 40 -6.52 -10.16 -8.84
CA VAL A 40 -5.40 -10.39 -7.93
C VAL A 40 -4.78 -11.75 -8.22
N GLU A 41 -3.60 -11.76 -8.80
CA GLU A 41 -2.74 -12.94 -8.71
C GLU A 41 -2.28 -13.08 -7.25
N ASN A 42 -2.09 -14.32 -6.79
CA ASN A 42 -1.55 -14.55 -5.46
C ASN A 42 -0.03 -14.29 -5.47
N VAL A 43 0.37 -13.03 -5.24
CA VAL A 43 1.77 -12.61 -5.28
C VAL A 43 2.46 -12.92 -3.96
N ASP A 44 3.40 -13.86 -3.97
CA ASP A 44 4.35 -14.06 -2.87
C ASP A 44 5.47 -13.00 -2.92
N PRO A 45 5.60 -12.13 -1.90
CA PRO A 45 6.66 -11.14 -1.83
C PRO A 45 8.07 -11.74 -1.89
N LEU A 46 8.29 -12.94 -1.36
CA LEU A 46 9.61 -13.58 -1.35
C LEU A 46 10.08 -13.90 -2.76
N ILE A 47 9.18 -14.42 -3.62
CA ILE A 47 9.47 -14.69 -5.03
C ILE A 47 9.85 -13.40 -5.76
N VAL A 48 9.14 -12.29 -5.48
CA VAL A 48 9.47 -10.97 -6.07
C VAL A 48 10.85 -10.49 -5.61
N PHE A 49 11.18 -10.65 -4.33
CA PHE A 49 12.48 -10.24 -3.81
C PHE A 49 13.63 -11.09 -4.36
N GLU A 50 13.43 -12.39 -4.52
CA GLU A 50 14.39 -13.29 -5.14
C GLU A 50 14.59 -12.98 -6.62
N ARG A 51 13.51 -12.75 -7.37
CA ARG A 51 13.54 -12.29 -8.77
C ARG A 51 14.36 -11.01 -8.92
N ASP A 52 14.16 -10.06 -8.02
CA ASP A 52 14.86 -8.77 -8.02
C ASP A 52 16.24 -8.84 -7.32
N LYS A 53 16.72 -10.04 -6.99
CA LYS A 53 18.03 -10.32 -6.38
C LYS A 53 18.26 -9.53 -5.08
N TRP A 54 17.20 -9.30 -4.31
CA TRP A 54 17.21 -8.51 -3.08
C TRP A 54 17.86 -7.13 -3.29
N LYS A 55 17.51 -6.49 -4.41
CA LYS A 55 17.92 -5.12 -4.72
C LYS A 55 16.69 -4.27 -4.99
N CYS A 56 16.70 -3.05 -4.46
CA CYS A 56 15.67 -2.08 -4.74
C CYS A 56 15.69 -1.73 -6.24
N ARG A 57 14.56 -1.89 -6.93
CA ARG A 57 14.40 -1.55 -8.35
C ARG A 57 14.35 -0.05 -8.64
N ILE A 58 14.20 0.78 -7.60
CA ILE A 58 14.13 2.24 -7.69
C ILE A 58 15.53 2.87 -7.57
N CYS A 59 16.27 2.54 -6.50
CA CYS A 59 17.60 3.13 -6.24
C CYS A 59 18.78 2.17 -6.43
N GLY A 60 18.55 0.87 -6.64
CA GLY A 60 19.60 -0.13 -6.85
C GLY A 60 20.30 -0.64 -5.57
N VAL A 61 19.97 -0.11 -4.39
CA VAL A 61 20.58 -0.54 -3.12
C VAL A 61 20.25 -2.00 -2.79
N LYS A 62 21.18 -2.70 -2.14
CA LYS A 62 20.90 -4.04 -1.58
C LYS A 62 19.91 -3.94 -0.42
N THR A 63 18.89 -4.77 -0.45
CA THR A 63 17.85 -4.88 0.57
C THR A 63 17.92 -6.28 1.21
N PRO A 64 18.80 -6.51 2.19
CA PRO A 64 19.04 -7.84 2.72
C PRO A 64 17.83 -8.43 3.45
N ARG A 65 17.65 -9.75 3.34
CA ARG A 65 16.52 -10.50 3.92
C ARG A 65 16.33 -10.29 5.42
N GLY A 66 17.43 -10.18 6.17
CA GLY A 66 17.40 -9.96 7.62
C GLY A 66 16.81 -8.60 8.05
N LEU A 67 16.73 -7.62 7.16
CA LEU A 67 16.12 -6.32 7.45
C LEU A 67 14.61 -6.30 7.15
N ARG A 68 14.04 -7.36 6.58
CA ARG A 68 12.61 -7.41 6.24
C ARG A 68 11.77 -7.24 7.52
N GLY A 69 10.84 -6.30 7.51
CA GLY A 69 9.97 -6.00 8.65
C GLY A 69 10.61 -5.09 9.72
N THR A 70 11.85 -4.65 9.51
CA THR A 70 12.48 -3.63 10.36
C THR A 70 12.17 -2.21 9.88
N TYR A 71 12.57 -1.21 10.69
CA TYR A 71 12.47 0.20 10.33
C TYR A 71 13.68 0.74 9.54
N ASP A 72 14.65 -0.12 9.18
CA ASP A 72 15.81 0.29 8.38
C ASP A 72 15.37 0.76 7.00
N ASP A 73 15.97 1.83 6.50
CA ASP A 73 15.67 2.40 5.18
C ASP A 73 15.93 1.41 4.03
N ARG A 74 16.80 0.42 4.23
CA ARG A 74 17.12 -0.67 3.29
C ARG A 74 16.27 -1.92 3.49
N ALA A 75 15.30 -1.91 4.41
CA ALA A 75 14.38 -3.02 4.57
C ALA A 75 13.65 -3.30 3.24
N PRO A 76 13.63 -4.56 2.74
CA PRO A 76 12.89 -4.91 1.53
C PRO A 76 11.39 -4.87 1.79
N GLU A 77 10.67 -4.13 0.94
CA GLU A 77 9.22 -4.00 0.92
C GLU A 77 8.69 -4.31 -0.47
N LEU A 78 7.47 -4.87 -0.53
CA LEU A 78 6.77 -5.13 -1.78
C LEU A 78 6.13 -3.82 -2.23
N ASP A 79 6.56 -3.29 -3.37
CA ASP A 79 6.03 -2.07 -3.97
C ASP A 79 5.27 -2.40 -5.25
N HIS A 80 4.17 -1.67 -5.48
CA HIS A 80 3.40 -1.75 -6.72
C HIS A 80 3.92 -0.70 -7.70
N ILE A 81 4.50 -1.09 -8.84
CA ILE A 81 5.08 -0.17 -9.83
C ILE A 81 4.05 0.92 -10.18
N MET A 82 2.87 0.51 -10.62
CA MET A 82 1.68 1.34 -10.69
C MET A 82 0.86 1.20 -9.40
N PRO A 83 0.59 2.31 -8.68
CA PRO A 83 -0.27 2.29 -7.51
C PRO A 83 -1.63 1.67 -7.83
N LEU A 84 -2.14 0.86 -6.91
CA LEU A 84 -3.49 0.29 -7.03
C LEU A 84 -4.55 1.38 -7.19
N SER A 85 -4.38 2.54 -6.54
CA SER A 85 -5.27 3.69 -6.64
C SER A 85 -5.41 4.26 -8.06
N LEU A 86 -4.43 4.01 -8.93
CA LEU A 86 -4.41 4.45 -10.33
C LEU A 86 -4.77 3.32 -11.30
N GLY A 87 -5.32 2.21 -10.80
CA GLY A 87 -5.71 1.06 -11.62
C GLY A 87 -4.58 0.06 -11.89
N GLY A 88 -3.47 0.12 -11.14
CA GLY A 88 -2.44 -0.92 -11.21
C GLY A 88 -2.97 -2.28 -10.75
N ALA A 89 -2.53 -3.35 -11.42
CA ALA A 89 -2.92 -4.72 -11.09
C ALA A 89 -2.18 -5.23 -9.83
N HIS A 90 -2.76 -6.18 -9.09
CA HIS A 90 -2.01 -6.91 -8.06
C HIS A 90 -1.43 -8.19 -8.68
N SER A 91 -0.37 -8.03 -9.47
CA SER A 91 0.26 -9.11 -10.24
C SER A 91 1.78 -9.13 -10.03
N TYR A 92 2.43 -10.23 -10.40
CA TYR A 92 3.89 -10.30 -10.40
C TYR A 92 4.52 -9.26 -11.32
N MET A 93 3.83 -8.88 -12.40
CA MET A 93 4.29 -7.88 -13.36
C MET A 93 4.23 -6.46 -12.82
N ASN A 94 3.23 -6.14 -11.97
CA ASN A 94 3.10 -4.83 -11.36
C ASN A 94 3.74 -4.73 -9.96
N THR A 95 4.42 -5.77 -9.49
CA THR A 95 5.09 -5.74 -8.18
C THR A 95 6.60 -5.80 -8.33
N GLN A 96 7.31 -5.10 -7.44
CA GLN A 96 8.77 -5.02 -7.43
C GLN A 96 9.34 -4.95 -6.01
N CYS A 97 10.61 -5.30 -5.85
CA CYS A 97 11.34 -5.06 -4.62
C CYS A 97 11.72 -3.57 -4.51
N ALA A 98 11.25 -2.91 -3.46
CA ALA A 98 11.69 -1.56 -3.09
C ALA A 98 12.30 -1.55 -1.69
N CYS A 99 13.27 -0.67 -1.45
CA CYS A 99 13.69 -0.39 -0.09
C CYS A 99 12.63 0.49 0.60
N ARG A 100 12.47 0.35 1.91
CA ARG A 100 11.52 1.10 2.73
C ARG A 100 11.59 2.62 2.49
N LYS A 101 12.79 3.17 2.32
CA LYS A 101 12.98 4.60 1.99
C LYS A 101 12.32 4.96 0.66
N CYS A 102 12.69 4.28 -0.43
CA CYS A 102 12.14 4.58 -1.75
C CYS A 102 10.65 4.28 -1.84
N ASN A 103 10.17 3.23 -1.17
CA ASN A 103 8.74 2.91 -1.12
C ASN A 103 7.94 4.04 -0.45
N ARG A 104 8.46 4.58 0.67
CA ARG A 104 7.88 5.72 1.37
C ARG A 104 7.89 6.99 0.52
N ASP A 105 9.01 7.26 -0.15
CA ASP A 105 9.19 8.47 -0.97
C ASP A 105 8.31 8.41 -2.24
N LYS A 106 8.13 7.22 -2.84
CA LYS A 106 7.29 7.00 -4.02
C LYS A 106 5.80 7.22 -3.71
N SER A 107 5.31 6.67 -2.60
CA SER A 107 3.90 6.79 -2.20
C SER A 107 2.94 6.39 -3.35
N ASP A 108 1.92 7.20 -3.64
CA ASP A 108 0.96 6.99 -4.73
C ASP A 108 1.44 7.57 -6.08
N THR A 109 2.74 7.84 -6.23
CA THR A 109 3.30 8.42 -7.47
C THR A 109 3.68 7.31 -8.46
N PRO A 110 3.10 7.30 -9.68
CA PRO A 110 3.50 6.36 -10.72
C PRO A 110 4.84 6.74 -11.34
N PRO A 111 5.58 5.79 -11.93
CA PRO A 111 6.75 6.11 -12.73
C PRO A 111 6.37 6.99 -13.93
N LYS A 112 7.31 7.82 -14.39
CA LYS A 112 7.09 8.73 -15.54
C LYS A 112 6.69 7.99 -16.83
N GLN A 113 7.17 6.75 -16.99
CA GLN A 113 6.84 5.88 -18.13
C GLN A 113 6.43 4.51 -17.58
N PRO A 114 5.13 4.28 -17.37
CA PRO A 114 4.65 3.00 -16.90
C PRO A 114 4.61 1.97 -18.05
N SER A 115 4.90 0.72 -17.70
CA SER A 115 4.69 -0.43 -18.58
C SER A 115 3.18 -0.66 -18.79
N LEU A 116 2.76 -0.99 -20.02
CA LEU A 116 1.38 -1.42 -20.28
C LEU A 116 0.98 -2.65 -19.45
N PHE A 117 1.94 -3.53 -19.17
CA PHE A 117 1.73 -4.72 -18.34
C PHE A 117 1.50 -4.41 -16.86
N ALA A 118 1.70 -3.16 -16.41
CA ALA A 118 1.42 -2.77 -15.04
C ALA A 118 -0.08 -2.64 -14.73
N TYR A 119 -0.91 -2.55 -15.78
CA TYR A 119 -2.37 -2.50 -15.69
C TYR A 119 -3.04 -3.87 -15.95
N ALA A 120 -2.29 -4.83 -16.49
CA ALA A 120 -2.76 -6.17 -16.78
C ALA A 120 -2.48 -7.10 -15.60
N ALA A 121 -3.48 -7.88 -15.20
CA ALA A 121 -3.33 -8.98 -14.26
C ALA A 121 -3.31 -10.31 -15.02
#